data_AF-A0A4S8MDR6-F1
#
_entry.id   AF-A0A4S8MDR6-F1
#
_cell.length_a   1.000
_cell.length_b   1.000
_cell.length_c   1.000
_cell.angle_alpha   90.00
_cell.angle_beta   90.00
_cell.angle_gamma   90.00
#
_symmetry.space_group_name_H-M   'P 1'
#
loop_
_entity.id
_entity.type
_entity.pdbx_description
1 polymer ?
#
loop_
_entity_poly.entity_id
_entity_poly.type
_entity_poly.pdbx_seq_one_letter_code
_entity_poly.pdbx_strand_id
1 'polypeptide(L)' 'MYKSLYVAFFSALVFSFITATVAEPIPQAAPVFHCGGPNNLVCPTGFVCCGPFIEGVGGTCHRSGTVCPL' A
#
# COMPACT_ATOMS: atom_id res chain seq x y z
N MET A 1 -26.22 42.39 -24.39
CA MET A 1 -25.59 41.18 -24.98
C MET A 1 -24.52 40.52 -24.07
N TYR A 2 -23.84 41.24 -23.17
CA TYR A 2 -22.84 40.69 -22.22
C TYR A 2 -23.41 39.74 -21.14
N LYS A 3 -24.70 39.87 -20.79
CA LYS A 3 -25.37 39.10 -19.73
C LYS A 3 -25.52 37.60 -20.08
N SER A 4 -25.67 37.26 -21.36
CA SER A 4 -25.82 35.87 -21.83
C SER A 4 -24.48 35.15 -21.94
N LEU A 5 -23.40 35.89 -22.23
CA LEU A 5 -22.04 35.35 -22.30
C LEU A 5 -21.51 34.97 -20.90
N TYR A 6 -21.88 35.75 -19.88
CA TYR A 6 -21.47 35.53 -18.49
C TYR A 6 -22.08 34.26 -17.88
N VAL A 7 -23.35 33.96 -18.18
CA VAL A 7 -24.04 32.75 -17.69
C VAL A 7 -23.44 31.50 -18.32
N ALA A 8 -23.08 31.55 -19.61
CA ALA A 8 -22.43 30.43 -20.31
C ALA A 8 -21.00 30.16 -19.81
N PHE A 9 -20.26 31.21 -19.45
CA PHE A 9 -18.93 31.07 -18.86
C PHE A 9 -18.98 30.50 -17.43
N PHE A 10 -19.94 30.95 -16.62
CA PHE A 10 -20.14 30.44 -15.27
C PHE A 10 -20.60 28.98 -15.26
N SER A 11 -21.51 28.60 -16.15
CA SER A 11 -21.99 27.21 -16.21
C SER A 11 -20.89 26.23 -16.64
N ALA A 12 -20.02 26.62 -17.58
CA ALA A 12 -18.88 25.80 -17.99
C ALA A 12 -17.87 25.58 -16.85
N LEU A 13 -17.60 26.62 -16.04
CA LEU A 13 -16.69 26.54 -14.90
C LEU A 13 -17.18 25.57 -13.82
N VAL A 14 -18.49 25.54 -13.53
CA VAL A 14 -19.06 24.67 -12.48
C VAL A 14 -19.03 23.20 -12.88
N PHE A 15 -19.16 22.86 -14.18
CA PHE A 15 -19.11 21.48 -14.65
C PHE A 15 -17.71 20.84 -14.53
N SER A 16 -16.64 21.63 -14.59
CA SER A 16 -15.27 21.12 -14.49
C SER A 16 -14.88 20.64 -13.08
N PHE A 17 -15.66 20.98 -12.04
CA PHE A 17 -15.34 20.59 -10.65
C PHE A 17 -15.93 19.23 -10.22
N ILE A 18 -16.80 18.61 -11.02
CA ILE A 18 -17.55 17.41 -10.59
C ILE A 18 -16.81 16.09 -10.90
N THR A 19 -15.76 16.11 -11.73
CA THR A 19 -15.20 14.86 -12.31
C THR A 19 -14.07 14.20 -11.51
N ALA A 20 -13.73 14.64 -10.30
CA ALA A 20 -12.48 14.23 -9.67
C ALA A 20 -12.61 13.56 -8.29
N THR A 21 -13.37 12.46 -8.13
CA THR A 21 -13.18 11.58 -6.95
C THR A 21 -13.59 10.11 -7.19
N VAL A 22 -12.81 9.35 -7.96
CA VAL A 22 -12.75 7.89 -7.76
C VAL A 22 -11.32 7.56 -7.35
N ALA A 23 -11.05 7.67 -6.05
CA ALA A 23 -9.83 7.13 -5.47
C ALA A 23 -10.04 5.62 -5.30
N GLU A 24 -9.44 4.81 -6.17
CA GLU A 24 -9.35 3.37 -5.92
C GLU A 24 -8.49 3.14 -4.67
N PRO A 25 -8.97 2.38 -3.67
CA PRO A 25 -8.15 2.05 -2.52
C PRO A 25 -6.94 1.24 -2.99
N ILE A 26 -5.75 1.80 -2.80
CA ILE A 26 -4.49 1.11 -3.08
C ILE A 26 -4.43 -0.12 -2.17
N PRO A 27 -4.27 -1.35 -2.70
CA PRO A 27 -4.12 -2.52 -1.87
C PRO A 27 -2.88 -2.33 -0.97
N GLN A 28 -3.13 -2.23 0.32
CA GLN A 28 -2.07 -2.14 1.32
C GLN A 28 -1.34 -3.48 1.32
N ALA A 29 -0.03 -3.46 1.04
CA ALA A 29 0.79 -4.65 1.15
C ALA A 29 0.64 -5.24 2.56
N ALA A 30 0.47 -6.56 2.64
CA ALA A 30 0.33 -7.25 3.91
C ALA A 30 1.56 -6.97 4.81
N PRO A 31 1.38 -6.89 6.14
CA PRO A 31 2.50 -6.63 7.06
C PRO A 31 3.57 -7.71 6.92
N VAL A 32 4.81 -7.27 6.70
CA VAL A 32 5.99 -8.13 6.63
C VAL A 32 6.55 -8.31 8.04
N PHE A 33 6.70 -9.56 8.47
CA PHE A 33 7.28 -9.90 9.76
C PHE A 33 8.74 -10.33 9.57
N HIS A 34 9.62 -9.85 10.46
CA HIS A 34 11.04 -10.18 10.44
C HIS A 34 11.42 -11.11 11.60
N CYS A 35 12.49 -11.87 11.41
CA CYS A 35 13.01 -12.85 12.38
C CYS A 35 14.55 -12.88 12.36
N GLY A 36 15.20 -13.38 13.40
CA GLY A 36 16.66 -13.34 13.52
C GLY A 36 17.27 -11.93 13.57
N GLY A 37 16.47 -10.90 13.86
CA GLY A 37 16.91 -9.52 14.06
C GLY A 37 17.06 -9.16 15.54
N PRO A 38 17.53 -7.94 15.87
CA PRO A 38 17.82 -7.54 17.27
C PRO A 38 16.58 -7.56 18.19
N ASN A 39 15.39 -7.31 17.62
CA ASN A 39 14.14 -7.26 18.39
C ASN A 39 13.27 -8.50 18.21
N ASN A 40 13.44 -9.24 17.11
CA ASN A 40 12.59 -10.37 16.73
C ASN A 40 13.46 -11.55 16.36
N LEU A 41 13.73 -12.43 17.31
CA LEU A 41 14.54 -13.63 17.11
C LEU A 41 13.74 -14.74 16.41
N VAL A 42 12.43 -14.81 16.65
CA VAL A 42 11.56 -15.93 16.24
C VAL A 42 10.30 -15.42 15.55
N CYS A 43 9.80 -16.18 14.57
CA CYS A 43 8.53 -15.91 13.92
C CYS A 43 7.32 -16.31 14.80
N PRO A 44 6.17 -15.65 14.63
CA PRO A 44 4.93 -16.05 15.29
C PRO A 44 4.46 -17.45 14.87
N THR A 45 3.59 -18.06 15.66
CA THR A 45 3.06 -19.41 15.41
C THR A 45 2.42 -19.51 14.02
N GLY A 46 2.75 -20.57 13.28
CA GLY A 46 2.26 -20.77 11.90
C GLY A 46 3.14 -20.12 10.83
N PHE A 47 4.27 -19.54 11.21
CA PHE A 47 5.29 -19.01 10.30
C PHE A 47 6.65 -19.66 10.53
N VAL A 48 7.45 -19.71 9.47
CA VAL A 48 8.85 -20.15 9.46
C VAL A 48 9.74 -18.98 9.08
N CYS A 49 10.92 -18.91 9.68
CA CYS A 49 11.89 -17.87 9.37
C CYS A 49 12.66 -18.24 8.10
N CYS A 50 12.47 -17.47 7.05
CA CYS A 50 13.18 -17.61 5.79
C CYS A 50 14.33 -16.59 5.71
N GLY A 51 15.47 -17.03 5.19
CA GLY A 51 16.59 -16.15 4.88
C GLY A 51 16.32 -15.26 3.65
N PRO A 52 17.25 -14.36 3.31
CA PRO A 52 18.59 -14.20 3.87
C PRO A 52 18.61 -13.46 5.21
N PHE A 53 19.54 -13.82 6.10
CA PHE A 53 19.75 -13.14 7.38
C PHE A 53 20.73 -11.98 7.17
N ILE A 54 20.20 -10.76 7.15
CA ILE A 54 21.01 -9.55 7.03
C ILE A 54 21.30 -9.02 8.43
N GLU A 55 22.57 -8.77 8.75
CA GLU A 55 22.98 -8.17 10.02
C GLU A 55 22.19 -6.89 10.33
N GLY A 56 21.56 -6.84 11.50
CA GLY A 56 20.71 -5.71 11.93
C GLY A 56 19.25 -5.73 11.45
N VAL A 57 18.89 -6.55 10.46
CA VAL A 57 17.50 -6.68 9.95
C VAL A 57 16.92 -8.06 10.23
N GLY A 58 17.73 -9.12 10.09
CA GLY A 58 17.28 -10.50 10.15
C GLY A 58 16.71 -11.00 8.82
N GLY A 59 16.06 -12.17 8.87
CA GLY A 59 15.28 -12.75 7.79
C GLY A 59 13.81 -12.31 7.81
N THR A 60 12.99 -12.99 7.00
CA THR A 60 11.57 -12.70 6.84
C THR A 60 10.72 -13.92 7.17
N CYS A 61 9.64 -13.73 7.92
CA CYS A 61 8.72 -14.80 8.27
C CYS A 61 7.78 -15.10 7.10
N HIS A 62 7.67 -16.37 6.76
CA HIS A 62 6.76 -16.87 5.74
C HIS A 62 5.84 -17.96 6.29
N ARG A 63 4.71 -18.24 5.65
CA ARG A 63 3.75 -19.24 6.16
C ARG A 63 4.42 -20.61 6.32
N SER A 64 4.14 -21.29 7.43
CA SER A 64 4.62 -22.65 7.63
C SER A 64 3.98 -23.58 6.61
N GLY A 65 4.79 -24.40 5.93
CA GLY A 65 4.34 -25.33 4.90
C GLY A 65 4.50 -24.83 3.46
N THR A 66 4.92 -23.58 3.25
CA THR A 66 5.40 -23.11 1.95
C THR A 66 6.92 -23.13 1.89
N VAL A 67 7.46 -23.37 0.70
CA VAL A 67 8.92 -23.29 0.47
C VAL A 67 9.34 -21.84 0.63
N CYS A 68 10.47 -21.60 1.31
CA CYS A 68 11.03 -20.26 1.42
C CYS A 68 11.32 -19.68 0.02
N PRO A 69 10.96 -18.41 -0.25
CA PRO A 69 11.34 -17.76 -1.49
C PRO A 69 12.88 -17.70 -1.57
N LEU A 70 13.42 -18.03 -2.76
CA LEU A 70 14.85 -17.97 -3.08
C LEU A 70 15.28 -16.54 -3.37
#